data_AF-A0A2D9MVS3-F1
#
_entry.id   AF-A0A2D9MVS3-F1
#
_cell.length_a   1.000
_cell.length_b   1.000
_cell.length_c   1.000
_cell.angle_alpha   90.00
_cell.angle_beta   90.00
_cell.angle_gamma   90.00
#
_symmetry.space_group_name_H-M   'P 1'
#
loop_
_entity.id
_entity.type
_entity.pdbx_description
1 polymer ?
#
loop_
_entity_poly.entity_id
_entity_poly.type
_entity_poly.pdbx_seq_one_letter_code
_entity_poly.pdbx_strand_id
1 'polypeptide(L)'
;MKVAVSEALNIAIDAQKNGRISDAERIYLDILLNFPSHPDALHNLGILVLSKGDEQKARNYLSRSIAANPKVKQFWLSYLNLLIDSGNLGKAKEVFSQAEYIGITNDPFVNIRRALGLSGNEMQPTYVTALDSGSLSTKEVAAKVKVHRDTLLRWLRNGSIPEPKRDHRGWRKFSYAELAAIIKFTQIGSSKTDVAIDSGPKQTAKWISL
;
A
#
# COMPACT_ATOMS: atom_id res chain seq x y z
N MET A 1 0.36 24.62 27.64
CA MET A 1 0.41 23.78 28.85
C MET A 1 0.32 22.32 28.39
N LYS A 2 1.46 21.62 28.32
CA LYS A 2 1.52 20.20 27.97
C LYS A 2 1.04 19.40 29.17
N VAL A 3 -0.26 19.13 29.30
CA VAL A 3 -0.57 17.73 29.67
C VAL A 3 0.08 16.94 28.55
N ALA A 4 1.06 16.08 28.86
CA ALA A 4 1.79 15.39 27.82
C ALA A 4 0.74 14.70 26.94
N VAL A 5 0.81 14.85 25.60
CA VAL A 5 -0.24 14.31 24.71
C VAL A 5 -0.48 12.83 24.98
N SER A 6 0.58 12.12 25.37
CA SER A 6 0.55 10.75 25.88
C SER A 6 -0.31 10.55 27.13
N GLU A 7 -0.25 11.46 28.10
CA GLU A 7 -1.07 11.45 29.31
C GLU A 7 -2.54 11.70 28.97
N ALA A 8 -2.84 12.72 28.16
CA ALA A 8 -4.20 12.99 27.68
C ALA A 8 -4.76 11.78 26.92
N LEU A 9 -3.94 11.15 26.06
CA LEU A 9 -4.32 9.95 25.33
C LEU A 9 -4.63 8.79 26.27
N ASN A 10 -3.81 8.57 27.31
CA ASN A 10 -4.04 7.51 28.30
C ASN A 10 -5.34 7.73 29.09
N ILE A 11 -5.64 8.98 29.49
CA ILE A 11 -6.90 9.34 30.16
C ILE A 11 -8.09 9.05 29.24
N ALA A 12 -8.01 9.42 27.95
CA ALA A 12 -9.07 9.15 26.99
C ALA A 12 -9.31 7.64 26.79
N ILE A 13 -8.23 6.85 26.69
CA ILE A 13 -8.30 5.39 26.59
C ILE A 13 -8.95 4.78 27.83
N ASP A 14 -8.58 5.23 29.02
CA ASP A 14 -9.20 4.77 30.27
C ASP A 14 -10.69 5.14 30.34
N ALA A 15 -11.05 6.38 29.99
CA ALA A 15 -12.43 6.81 29.92
C ALA A 15 -13.25 5.93 28.96
N GLN A 16 -12.72 5.63 27.77
CA GLN A 16 -13.39 4.76 26.79
C GLN A 16 -13.58 3.34 27.34
N LYS A 17 -12.55 2.75 27.96
CA LYS A 17 -12.63 1.40 28.57
C LYS A 17 -13.65 1.30 29.69
N ASN A 18 -13.83 2.38 30.46
CA ASN A 18 -14.79 2.45 31.56
C ASN A 18 -16.20 2.90 31.11
N GLY A 19 -16.48 2.95 29.81
CA GLY A 19 -17.79 3.34 29.28
C GLY A 19 -18.10 4.84 29.41
N ARG A 20 -17.14 5.67 29.82
CA ARG A 20 -17.25 7.15 29.84
C ARG A 20 -17.01 7.70 28.43
N ILE A 21 -17.89 7.34 27.51
CA ILE A 21 -17.73 7.56 26.07
C ILE A 21 -17.68 9.06 25.72
N SER A 22 -18.51 9.89 26.35
CA SER A 22 -18.52 11.34 26.10
C SER A 22 -17.22 12.02 26.55
N ASP A 23 -16.65 11.61 27.67
CA ASP A 23 -15.38 12.14 28.16
C ASP A 23 -14.23 11.75 27.23
N ALA A 24 -14.19 10.47 26.83
CA ALA A 24 -13.17 9.99 25.90
C ALA A 24 -13.21 10.73 24.56
N GLU A 25 -14.39 10.92 23.98
CA GLU A 25 -14.57 11.66 22.73
C GLU A 25 -14.06 13.10 22.85
N ARG A 26 -14.44 13.81 23.91
CA ARG A 26 -13.98 15.18 24.16
C ARG A 26 -12.45 15.25 24.21
N ILE A 27 -11.82 14.34 24.96
CA ILE A 27 -10.36 14.35 25.09
C ILE A 27 -9.67 13.99 23.76
N TYR A 28 -10.18 13.02 23.00
CA TYR A 28 -9.64 12.74 21.67
C TYR A 28 -9.77 13.94 20.72
N LEU A 29 -10.90 14.64 20.74
CA LEU A 29 -11.09 15.86 19.94
C LEU A 29 -10.14 16.98 20.38
N ASP A 30 -9.92 17.17 21.68
CA ASP A 30 -8.95 18.15 22.22
C ASP A 30 -7.52 17.81 21.77
N ILE A 31 -7.15 16.52 21.77
CA ILE A 31 -5.86 16.07 21.22
C ILE A 31 -5.76 16.42 19.74
N LEU A 32 -6.79 16.11 18.95
CA LEU A 32 -6.79 16.36 17.50
C LEU A 32 -6.88 17.84 17.12
N LEU A 33 -7.43 18.69 17.98
CA LEU A 33 -7.41 20.14 17.79
C LEU A 33 -5.98 20.69 17.84
N ASN A 34 -5.15 20.16 18.74
CA ASN A 34 -3.77 20.58 18.92
C ASN A 34 -2.78 19.78 18.04
N PHE A 35 -3.12 18.52 17.73
CA PHE A 35 -2.31 17.58 16.95
C PHE A 35 -3.18 16.88 15.88
N PRO A 36 -3.53 17.55 14.77
CA PRO A 36 -4.52 17.08 13.80
C PRO A 36 -4.21 15.73 13.11
N SER A 37 -2.94 15.32 13.14
CA SER A 37 -2.44 14.07 12.55
C SER A 37 -1.97 13.09 13.62
N HIS A 38 -2.41 13.20 14.87
CA HIS A 38 -2.00 12.26 15.92
C HIS A 38 -2.59 10.87 15.64
N PRO A 39 -1.75 9.85 15.34
CA PRO A 39 -2.21 8.56 14.82
C PRO A 39 -3.16 7.82 15.77
N ASP A 40 -2.80 7.71 17.05
CA ASP A 40 -3.60 6.93 18.01
C ASP A 40 -4.93 7.59 18.37
N ALA A 41 -4.96 8.92 18.52
CA ALA A 41 -6.19 9.66 18.77
C ALA A 41 -7.15 9.57 17.57
N LEU A 42 -6.64 9.65 16.34
CA LEU A 42 -7.44 9.41 15.13
C LEU A 42 -8.02 7.99 15.13
N HIS A 43 -7.18 6.99 15.40
CA HIS A 43 -7.62 5.60 15.41
C HIS A 43 -8.70 5.34 16.48
N ASN A 44 -8.43 5.71 17.74
CA ASN A 44 -9.32 5.44 18.86
C ASN A 44 -10.63 6.20 18.74
N LEU A 45 -10.61 7.46 18.29
CA LEU A 45 -11.82 8.21 17.99
C LEU A 45 -12.62 7.54 16.87
N GLY A 46 -11.95 7.04 15.83
CA GLY A 46 -12.58 6.27 14.76
C GLY A 46 -13.33 5.03 15.26
N ILE A 47 -12.73 4.26 16.19
CA ILE A 47 -13.39 3.12 16.84
C ILE A 47 -14.56 3.56 17.72
N LEU A 48 -14.38 4.66 18.48
CA LEU A 48 -15.41 5.18 19.37
C LEU A 48 -16.64 5.66 18.60
N VAL A 49 -16.48 6.40 17.50
CA VAL A 49 -17.62 6.86 16.71
C VAL A 49 -18.28 5.71 15.94
N LEU A 50 -17.49 4.69 15.56
CA LEU A 50 -18.04 3.46 14.97
C LEU A 50 -18.95 2.73 15.95
N SER A 51 -18.57 2.62 17.24
CA SER A 51 -19.42 1.98 18.25
C SER A 51 -20.71 2.75 18.53
N LYS A 52 -20.79 4.03 18.15
CA LYS A 52 -22.01 4.84 18.16
C LYS A 52 -22.85 4.70 16.89
N GLY A 53 -22.40 3.92 15.90
CA GLY A 53 -23.06 3.75 14.60
C GLY A 53 -22.74 4.83 13.57
N ASP A 54 -21.82 5.77 13.84
CA ASP A 54 -21.41 6.79 12.86
C ASP A 54 -20.29 6.27 11.96
N GLU A 55 -20.68 5.40 11.03
CA GLU A 55 -19.80 4.73 10.08
C GLU A 55 -19.03 5.73 9.19
N GLN A 56 -19.66 6.84 8.82
CA GLN A 56 -19.07 7.84 7.94
C GLN A 56 -17.92 8.58 8.63
N LYS A 57 -18.11 9.02 9.89
CA LYS A 57 -17.01 9.61 10.66
C LYS A 57 -15.92 8.59 10.95
N ALA A 58 -16.29 7.35 11.27
CA ALA A 58 -15.32 6.29 11.52
C ALA A 58 -14.36 6.10 10.32
N ARG A 59 -14.89 6.04 9.10
CA ARG A 59 -14.08 5.96 7.87
C ARG A 59 -13.10 7.13 7.75
N ASN A 60 -13.54 8.35 8.03
CA ASN A 60 -12.67 9.53 7.94
C ASN A 60 -11.50 9.44 8.93
N TYR A 61 -11.79 9.13 10.19
CA TYR A 61 -10.76 9.06 11.22
C TYR A 61 -9.78 7.89 11.01
N LEU A 62 -10.28 6.70 10.66
CA LEU A 62 -9.44 5.51 10.44
C LEU A 62 -8.56 5.63 9.18
N SER A 63 -9.07 6.22 8.09
CA SER A 63 -8.23 6.49 6.91
C SER A 63 -7.12 7.49 7.21
N ARG A 64 -7.41 8.52 8.02
CA ARG A 64 -6.40 9.49 8.48
C ARG A 64 -5.38 8.87 9.44
N SER A 65 -5.77 7.93 10.31
CA SER A 65 -4.82 7.27 11.21
C SER A 65 -3.80 6.44 10.43
N ILE A 66 -4.23 5.77 9.36
CA ILE A 66 -3.34 5.07 8.43
C ILE A 66 -2.39 6.04 7.73
N ALA A 67 -2.91 7.16 7.20
CA ALA A 67 -2.07 8.17 6.55
C ALA A 67 -1.03 8.79 7.50
N ALA A 68 -1.40 8.97 8.77
CA ALA A 68 -0.51 9.51 9.80
C ALA A 68 0.59 8.53 10.21
N ASN A 69 0.27 7.23 10.35
CA ASN A 69 1.27 6.21 10.64
C ASN A 69 0.91 4.86 9.97
N PRO A 70 1.40 4.62 8.75
CA PRO A 70 1.06 3.42 8.00
C PRO A 70 1.72 2.15 8.55
N LYS A 71 2.65 2.24 9.51
CA LYS A 71 3.37 1.08 10.06
C LYS A 71 2.55 0.30 11.09
N VAL A 72 1.47 0.88 11.61
CA VAL A 72 0.65 0.28 12.66
C VAL A 72 -0.40 -0.64 12.05
N LYS A 73 -0.19 -1.95 12.15
CA LYS A 73 -1.07 -2.98 11.57
C LYS A 73 -2.52 -2.86 12.03
N GLN A 74 -2.74 -2.51 13.29
CA GLN A 74 -4.07 -2.36 13.89
C GLN A 74 -4.93 -1.34 13.14
N PHE A 75 -4.34 -0.26 12.61
CA PHE A 75 -5.09 0.80 11.93
C PHE A 75 -5.70 0.30 10.62
N TRP A 76 -4.90 -0.46 9.86
CA TRP A 76 -5.35 -1.11 8.65
C TRP A 76 -6.46 -2.12 8.93
N LEU A 77 -6.32 -2.95 9.97
CA LEU A 77 -7.33 -3.95 10.32
C LEU A 77 -8.67 -3.32 10.67
N SER A 78 -8.66 -2.30 11.53
CA SER A 78 -9.90 -1.63 11.91
C SER A 78 -10.59 -0.96 10.72
N TYR A 79 -9.82 -0.35 9.82
CA TYR A 79 -10.41 0.26 8.63
C TYR A 79 -10.93 -0.80 7.64
N LEU A 80 -10.19 -1.89 7.44
CA LEU A 80 -10.60 -3.00 6.57
C LEU A 80 -11.85 -3.70 7.09
N ASN A 81 -11.91 -4.00 8.39
CA ASN A 81 -13.09 -4.58 9.03
C ASN A 81 -14.30 -3.67 8.85
N LEU A 82 -14.15 -2.36 9.12
CA LEU A 82 -15.22 -1.39 8.86
C LEU A 82 -15.73 -1.44 7.42
N LEU A 83 -14.83 -1.50 6.43
CA LEU A 83 -15.22 -1.55 5.02
C LEU A 83 -15.89 -2.87 4.63
N ILE A 84 -15.47 -3.98 5.25
CA ILE A 84 -16.07 -5.30 5.04
C ILE A 84 -17.48 -5.35 5.65
N ASP A 85 -17.60 -4.93 6.91
CA ASP A 85 -18.86 -4.94 7.66
C ASP A 85 -19.92 -4.02 7.04
N SER A 86 -19.47 -2.89 6.46
CA SER A 86 -20.35 -1.97 5.71
C SER A 86 -20.66 -2.43 4.28
N GLY A 87 -20.16 -3.60 3.85
CA GLY A 87 -20.37 -4.11 2.50
C GLY A 87 -19.60 -3.36 1.40
N ASN A 88 -18.73 -2.43 1.75
CA ASN A 88 -17.89 -1.69 0.81
C ASN A 88 -16.66 -2.52 0.37
N LEU A 89 -16.94 -3.68 -0.21
CA LEU A 89 -15.93 -4.67 -0.60
C LEU A 89 -14.97 -4.15 -1.67
N GLY A 90 -15.44 -3.27 -2.57
CA GLY A 90 -14.61 -2.63 -3.59
C GLY A 90 -13.49 -1.80 -2.94
N LYS A 91 -13.85 -0.91 -2.01
CA LYS A 91 -12.86 -0.12 -1.29
C LYS A 91 -11.98 -0.96 -0.37
N ALA A 92 -12.56 -1.98 0.27
CA ALA A 92 -11.81 -2.90 1.11
C ALA A 92 -10.69 -3.61 0.33
N LYS A 93 -10.96 -4.04 -0.92
CA LYS A 93 -9.93 -4.64 -1.79
C LYS A 93 -8.81 -3.64 -2.14
N GLU A 94 -9.15 -2.40 -2.49
CA GLU A 94 -8.15 -1.36 -2.77
C GLU A 94 -7.24 -1.10 -1.56
N VAL A 95 -7.83 -0.93 -0.38
CA VAL A 95 -7.12 -0.67 0.87
C VAL A 95 -6.28 -1.87 1.28
N PHE A 96 -6.78 -3.09 1.07
CA PHE A 96 -6.03 -4.30 1.33
C PHE A 96 -4.79 -4.36 0.46
N SER A 97 -4.90 -4.11 -0.86
CA SER A 97 -3.74 -4.03 -1.76
C SER A 97 -2.71 -2.97 -1.33
N GLN A 98 -3.14 -1.86 -0.72
CA GLN A 98 -2.21 -0.88 -0.15
C GLN A 98 -1.47 -1.42 1.08
N ALA A 99 -2.17 -2.08 2.02
CA ALA A 99 -1.56 -2.73 3.17
C ALA A 99 -0.54 -3.80 2.74
N GLU A 100 -0.85 -4.51 1.67
CA GLU A 100 0.03 -5.50 1.07
C GLU A 100 1.29 -4.91 0.43
N TYR A 101 1.13 -3.80 -0.29
CA TYR A 101 2.24 -3.08 -0.90
C TYR A 101 3.28 -2.60 0.13
N ILE A 102 2.83 -2.18 1.31
CA ILE A 102 3.72 -1.76 2.40
C ILE A 102 4.26 -2.91 3.26
N GLY A 103 3.91 -4.16 2.93
CA GLY A 103 4.41 -5.36 3.62
C GLY A 103 3.67 -5.71 4.93
N ILE A 104 2.44 -5.23 5.13
CA ILE A 104 1.60 -5.61 6.27
C ILE A 104 0.74 -6.81 5.87
N THR A 105 1.34 -8.02 5.86
CA THR A 105 0.75 -9.21 5.19
C THR A 105 0.68 -10.47 6.05
N ASN A 106 0.99 -10.38 7.35
CA ASN A 106 0.99 -11.52 8.27
C ASN A 106 -0.37 -11.70 8.95
N ASP A 107 -0.56 -12.79 9.70
CA ASP A 107 -1.76 -13.01 10.53
C ASP A 107 -1.94 -11.81 11.47
N PRO A 108 -3.04 -11.02 11.37
CA PRO A 108 -4.43 -11.42 11.08
C PRO A 108 -4.99 -11.08 9.67
N PHE A 109 -4.17 -10.61 8.73
CA PHE A 109 -4.64 -10.20 7.38
C PHE A 109 -5.09 -11.37 6.50
N VAL A 110 -4.76 -12.60 6.89
CA VAL A 110 -5.26 -13.84 6.26
C VAL A 110 -6.79 -13.91 6.32
N ASN A 111 -7.38 -13.49 7.44
CA ASN A 111 -8.83 -13.49 7.60
C ASN A 111 -9.49 -12.42 6.72
N ILE A 112 -8.86 -11.25 6.59
CA ILE A 112 -9.33 -10.20 5.67
C ILE A 112 -9.30 -10.70 4.22
N ARG A 113 -8.19 -11.33 3.80
CA ARG A 113 -8.06 -11.91 2.46
C ARG A 113 -9.19 -12.90 2.16
N ARG A 114 -9.50 -13.78 3.12
CA ARG A 114 -10.59 -14.75 3.01
C ARG A 114 -11.96 -14.05 2.92
N ALA A 115 -12.23 -13.09 3.79
CA ALA A 115 -13.48 -12.32 3.82
C ALA A 115 -13.74 -11.57 2.51
N LEU A 116 -12.69 -11.10 1.84
CA LEU A 116 -12.78 -10.43 0.54
C LEU A 116 -12.93 -11.38 -0.65
N GLY A 117 -13.04 -12.69 -0.41
CA GLY A 117 -13.17 -13.71 -1.44
C GLY A 117 -11.96 -13.80 -2.36
N LEU A 118 -10.79 -13.38 -1.88
CA LEU A 118 -9.54 -13.43 -2.63
C LEU A 118 -8.99 -14.87 -2.56
N SER A 119 -9.57 -15.77 -3.37
CA SER A 119 -9.08 -17.15 -3.56
C SER A 119 -7.76 -17.16 -4.32
N GLY A 120 -6.90 -18.13 -4.02
CA GLY A 120 -5.51 -18.20 -4.48
C GLY A 120 -5.25 -17.78 -5.93
N ASN A 121 -4.24 -16.90 -6.07
CA ASN A 121 -3.55 -16.45 -7.28
C ASN A 121 -4.02 -15.18 -8.02
N GLU A 122 -4.71 -14.26 -7.34
CA GLU A 122 -4.73 -12.84 -7.75
C GLU A 122 -4.18 -11.96 -6.63
N MET A 123 -2.91 -11.56 -6.81
CA MET A 123 -2.08 -10.78 -5.90
C MET A 123 -1.96 -11.32 -4.48
N GLN A 124 -1.06 -12.30 -4.34
CA GLN A 124 -0.21 -12.39 -3.16
C GLN A 124 0.89 -11.31 -3.27
N PRO A 125 1.18 -10.51 -2.24
CA PRO A 125 2.51 -9.95 -2.06
C PRO A 125 3.42 -11.06 -1.51
N THR A 126 3.55 -12.18 -2.22
CA THR A 126 4.45 -13.29 -1.83
C THR A 126 5.91 -13.00 -2.12
N TYR A 127 6.30 -11.76 -2.39
CA TYR A 127 7.68 -11.47 -2.80
C TYR A 127 8.54 -10.69 -1.82
N VAL A 128 8.01 -10.20 -0.69
CA VAL A 128 8.80 -9.31 0.18
C VAL A 128 9.40 -10.02 1.42
N THR A 129 8.88 -11.16 1.87
CA THR A 129 9.27 -11.67 3.22
C THR A 129 9.98 -13.02 3.27
N ALA A 130 10.38 -13.63 2.15
CA ALA A 130 11.18 -14.87 2.20
C ALA A 130 12.23 -15.07 1.09
N LEU A 131 12.51 -14.06 0.25
CA LEU A 131 13.41 -14.21 -0.90
C LEU A 131 14.52 -13.15 -0.99
N ASP A 132 14.91 -12.55 0.13
CA ASP A 132 16.17 -11.79 0.22
C ASP A 132 17.42 -12.71 0.20
N SER A 133 17.24 -13.97 -0.23
CA SER A 133 18.29 -14.93 -0.55
C SER A 133 18.34 -15.35 -2.03
N GLY A 134 17.41 -14.90 -2.88
CA GLY A 134 17.31 -15.35 -4.28
C GLY A 134 17.35 -14.22 -5.31
N SER A 135 18.53 -13.89 -5.84
CA SER A 135 18.67 -12.94 -6.95
C SER A 135 18.29 -13.57 -8.30
N LEU A 136 17.33 -12.98 -9.02
CA LEU A 136 16.88 -13.46 -10.34
C LEU A 136 17.88 -13.10 -11.45
N SER A 137 18.07 -14.02 -12.39
CA SER A 137 18.82 -13.80 -13.63
C SER A 137 17.97 -13.11 -14.70
N THR A 138 18.62 -12.52 -15.70
CA THR A 138 17.95 -11.92 -16.86
C THR A 138 17.01 -12.91 -17.57
N LYS A 139 17.36 -14.20 -17.61
CA LYS A 139 16.54 -15.23 -18.28
C LYS A 139 15.25 -15.48 -17.51
N GLU A 140 15.32 -15.56 -16.19
CA GLU A 140 14.15 -15.78 -15.32
C GLU A 140 13.22 -14.57 -15.32
N VAL A 141 13.77 -13.36 -15.31
CA VAL A 141 12.97 -12.13 -15.42
C VAL A 141 12.23 -12.09 -16.76
N ALA A 142 12.92 -12.33 -17.87
CA ALA A 142 12.33 -12.33 -19.21
C ALA A 142 11.16 -13.34 -19.33
N ALA A 143 11.35 -14.56 -18.79
CA ALA A 143 10.29 -15.57 -18.74
C ALA A 143 9.08 -15.12 -17.90
N LYS A 144 9.32 -14.51 -16.72
CA LYS A 144 8.25 -14.05 -15.83
C LYS A 144 7.44 -12.88 -16.41
N VAL A 145 8.09 -11.96 -17.12
CA VAL A 145 7.41 -10.83 -17.79
C VAL A 145 6.85 -11.21 -19.17
N LYS A 146 7.01 -12.47 -19.59
CA LYS A 146 6.57 -13.01 -20.89
C LYS A 146 7.13 -12.25 -22.10
N VAL A 147 8.41 -11.84 -22.04
CA VAL A 147 9.10 -11.20 -23.17
C VAL A 147 10.40 -11.91 -23.52
N HIS A 148 10.89 -11.72 -24.74
CA HIS A 148 12.17 -12.28 -25.14
C HIS A 148 13.33 -11.65 -24.33
N ARG A 149 14.34 -12.45 -23.98
CA ARG A 149 15.53 -11.99 -23.22
C ARG A 149 16.18 -10.74 -23.83
N ASP A 150 16.28 -10.69 -25.16
CA ASP A 150 16.92 -9.55 -25.84
C ASP A 150 16.04 -8.30 -25.83
N THR A 151 14.71 -8.45 -25.72
CA THR A 151 13.80 -7.31 -25.53
C THR A 151 14.04 -6.67 -24.17
N LEU A 152 14.18 -7.49 -23.13
CA LEU A 152 14.54 -7.02 -21.79
C LEU A 152 15.91 -6.33 -21.77
N LEU A 153 16.92 -6.90 -22.43
CA LEU A 153 18.24 -6.29 -22.57
C LEU A 153 18.20 -4.96 -23.35
N ARG A 154 17.32 -4.86 -24.36
CA ARG A 154 17.10 -3.62 -25.10
C ARG A 154 16.52 -2.52 -24.22
N TRP A 155 15.56 -2.86 -23.34
CA TRP A 155 14.98 -1.92 -22.38
C TRP A 155 15.97 -1.42 -21.34
N LEU A 156 16.91 -2.27 -20.94
CA LEU A 156 18.00 -1.85 -20.06
C LEU A 156 18.98 -0.91 -20.78
N ARG A 157 19.37 -1.27 -22.01
CA ARG A 157 20.32 -0.50 -22.82
C ARG A 157 19.79 0.89 -23.20
N ASN A 158 18.49 1.01 -23.46
CA ASN A 158 17.87 2.28 -23.84
C ASN A 158 17.33 3.08 -22.63
N GLY A 159 17.50 2.58 -21.40
CA GLY A 159 17.05 3.23 -20.17
C GLY A 159 15.53 3.21 -19.94
N SER A 160 14.77 2.38 -20.65
CA SER A 160 13.32 2.22 -20.42
C SER A 160 13.02 1.57 -19.06
N ILE A 161 13.95 0.78 -18.53
CA ILE A 161 13.94 0.23 -17.17
C ILE A 161 15.33 0.42 -16.55
N PRO A 162 15.44 0.59 -15.22
CA PRO A 162 16.73 0.80 -14.55
C PRO A 162 17.63 -0.45 -14.63
N GLU A 163 18.95 -0.25 -14.75
CA GLU A 163 19.93 -1.34 -14.75
C GLU A 163 20.06 -1.93 -13.33
N PRO A 164 19.89 -3.26 -13.16
CA PRO A 164 19.96 -3.89 -11.86
C PRO A 164 21.39 -3.99 -11.35
N LYS A 165 21.54 -4.31 -10.06
CA LYS A 165 22.84 -4.64 -9.48
C LYS A 165 23.47 -5.83 -10.18
N ARG A 166 24.80 -5.91 -10.09
CA ARG A 166 25.59 -7.03 -10.58
C ARG A 166 26.21 -7.79 -9.42
N ASP A 167 26.30 -9.10 -9.55
CA ASP A 167 27.08 -9.91 -8.60
C ASP A 167 28.59 -9.76 -8.85
N HIS A 168 29.39 -10.41 -8.01
CA HIS A 168 30.84 -10.43 -8.13
C HIS A 168 31.37 -11.06 -9.44
N ARG A 169 30.52 -11.77 -10.20
CA ARG A 169 30.82 -12.32 -11.54
C ARG A 169 30.37 -11.39 -12.66
N GLY A 170 29.85 -10.20 -12.34
CA GLY A 170 29.34 -9.22 -13.29
C GLY A 170 27.99 -9.57 -13.90
N TRP A 171 27.29 -10.60 -13.39
CA TRP A 171 25.97 -11.00 -13.88
C TRP A 171 24.89 -10.11 -13.28
N ARG A 172 23.91 -9.73 -14.11
CA ARG A 172 22.75 -8.94 -13.69
C ARG A 172 21.90 -9.75 -12.72
N LYS A 173 21.63 -9.13 -11.57
CA LYS A 173 20.86 -9.71 -10.47
C LYS A 173 19.68 -8.80 -10.16
N PHE A 174 18.50 -9.25 -10.59
CA PHE A 174 17.28 -8.51 -10.34
C PHE A 174 16.70 -8.90 -8.99
N SER A 175 16.36 -7.89 -8.21
CA SER A 175 15.50 -8.00 -7.06
C SER A 175 14.06 -8.24 -7.51
N TYR A 176 13.25 -8.79 -6.61
CA TYR A 176 11.81 -8.94 -6.87
C TYR A 176 11.08 -7.59 -6.97
N ALA A 177 11.61 -6.54 -6.35
CA ALA A 177 11.11 -5.17 -6.51
C ALA A 177 11.31 -4.66 -7.95
N GLU A 178 12.49 -4.89 -8.52
CA GLU A 178 12.78 -4.55 -9.93
C GLU A 178 11.92 -5.37 -10.89
N LEU A 179 11.71 -6.67 -10.62
CA LEU A 179 10.78 -7.50 -11.40
C LEU A 179 9.36 -6.91 -11.40
N ALA A 180 8.84 -6.52 -10.23
CA ALA A 180 7.51 -5.94 -10.12
C ALA A 180 7.38 -4.63 -10.92
N ALA A 181 8.40 -3.77 -10.88
CA ALA A 181 8.45 -2.56 -11.69
C ALA A 181 8.43 -2.86 -13.19
N ILE A 182 9.15 -3.90 -13.64
CA ILE A 182 9.18 -4.32 -15.05
C ILE A 182 7.83 -4.89 -15.48
N ILE A 183 7.16 -5.70 -14.64
CA ILE A 183 5.80 -6.21 -14.93
C ILE A 183 4.81 -5.04 -15.10
N LYS A 184 4.89 -4.03 -14.24
CA LYS A 184 4.06 -2.83 -14.37
C LYS A 184 4.38 -2.06 -15.65
N PHE A 185 5.66 -1.94 -16.02
CA PHE A 185 6.10 -1.31 -17.27
C PHE A 185 5.51 -2.02 -18.51
N THR A 186 5.48 -3.36 -18.53
CA THR A 186 4.92 -4.10 -19.68
C THR A 186 3.41 -3.94 -19.79
N GLN A 187 2.69 -3.93 -18.66
CA GLN A 187 1.24 -3.73 -18.64
C GLN A 187 0.84 -2.32 -19.09
N ILE A 188 1.59 -1.29 -18.69
CA ILE A 188 1.37 0.09 -19.14
C ILE A 188 1.66 0.22 -20.64
N GLY A 189 2.71 -0.43 -21.13
CA GLY A 189 3.06 -0.46 -22.55
C GLY A 189 1.99 -1.11 -23.45
N SER A 190 1.29 -2.14 -22.95
CA SER A 190 0.19 -2.80 -23.66
C SER A 190 -1.11 -1.97 -23.71
N SER A 191 -1.31 -1.00 -22.82
CA SER A 191 -2.51 -0.14 -22.84
C SER A 191 -2.52 0.90 -23.97
N LYS A 192 -1.40 1.08 -24.68
CA LYS A 192 -1.27 2.03 -25.80
C LYS A 192 -1.51 1.43 -27.19
N THR A 193 -1.94 0.17 -27.31
CA THR A 193 -2.10 -0.48 -28.63
C THR A 193 -3.53 -0.77 -29.09
N ASP A 194 -4.57 -0.40 -28.34
CA ASP A 194 -5.97 -0.61 -28.76
C ASP A 194 -6.74 0.68 -29.11
N VAL A 195 -6.03 1.78 -29.40
CA VAL A 195 -6.64 2.92 -30.09
C VAL A 195 -6.01 3.02 -31.46
N ALA A 196 -6.79 2.66 -32.48
CA ALA A 196 -6.51 2.97 -33.87
C ALA A 196 -6.28 4.48 -33.99
N ILE A 197 -5.05 4.87 -34.32
CA ILE A 197 -4.77 6.20 -34.86
C ILE A 197 -3.87 6.03 -36.07
N ASP A 198 -4.48 6.40 -37.17
CA ASP A 198 -3.97 6.80 -38.47
C ASP A 198 -2.48 7.14 -38.58
N SER A 199 -1.93 6.82 -39.74
CA SER A 199 -0.52 6.87 -40.09
C SER A 199 -0.09 8.31 -40.35
N GLY A 200 0.79 8.87 -39.51
CA GLY A 200 1.44 10.17 -39.72
C GLY A 200 2.92 10.15 -39.30
N PRO A 201 3.83 10.83 -40.03
CA PRO A 201 5.26 10.54 -39.98
C PRO A 201 5.96 11.07 -38.72
N LYS A 202 6.92 10.26 -38.25
CA LYS A 202 7.77 10.47 -37.07
C LYS A 202 8.65 11.72 -37.23
N GLN A 203 8.49 12.70 -36.35
CA GLN A 203 9.53 13.71 -36.09
C GLN A 203 10.36 13.32 -34.86
N THR A 204 11.66 13.25 -35.07
CA THR A 204 12.71 12.96 -34.09
C THR A 204 13.11 14.26 -33.38
N ALA A 205 12.76 14.40 -32.10
CA ALA A 205 13.30 15.48 -31.27
C ALA A 205 14.61 15.03 -30.62
N LYS A 206 15.73 15.47 -31.21
CA LYS A 206 17.04 15.59 -30.56
C LYS A 206 16.92 16.51 -29.34
N TRP A 207 17.42 16.08 -28.19
CA TRP A 207 17.78 17.01 -27.11
C TRP A 207 19.30 17.07 -27.01
N ILE A 208 19.80 18.29 -27.25
CA ILE A 208 21.19 18.71 -27.28
C ILE A 208 21.65 18.88 -25.82
N SER A 209 22.83 18.34 -25.53
CA SER A 209 23.60 18.63 -24.31
C SER A 209 24.17 20.04 -24.38
N LEU A 210 24.01 20.81 -23.31
CA LEU A 210 24.96 21.80 -22.79
C LEU A 210 24.82 21.83 -21.27
#